data_AF-A0A915UVM2-F1
#
_entry.id   AF-A0A915UVM2-F1
#
_cell.length_a   1.000
_cell.length_b   1.000
_cell.length_c   1.000
_cell.angle_alpha   90.00
_cell.angle_beta   90.00
_cell.angle_gamma   90.00
#
_symmetry.space_group_name_H-M   'P 1'
#
loop_
_entity.id
_entity.type
_entity.pdbx_description
1 polymer ?
#
loop_
_entity_poly.entity_id
_entity_poly.type
_entity_poly.pdbx_seq_one_letter_code
_entity_poly.pdbx_strand_id
1 'polypeptide(L)' 'MSERSVIGPRLQVGDLAPNITLTRTSGECVTLADLLRQGRVLLVFLRHFG' A
#
# COMPACT_ATOMS: atom_id res chain seq x y z
N MET A 1 -2.99 -22.47 -9.49
CA MET A 1 -2.37 -22.10 -8.20
C MET A 1 -3.29 -21.08 -7.56
N SER A 2 -4.00 -21.45 -6.49
CA SER A 2 -4.98 -20.57 -5.86
C SER A 2 -4.28 -19.56 -4.95
N GLU A 3 -4.45 -18.27 -5.26
CA GLU A 3 -3.96 -17.15 -4.46
C GLU A 3 -4.75 -17.11 -3.15
N ARG A 4 -4.14 -17.61 -2.05
CA ARG A 4 -4.72 -17.47 -0.72
C ARG A 4 -4.64 -16.00 -0.33
N SER A 5 -5.79 -15.33 -0.26
CA SER A 5 -5.89 -14.01 0.39
C SER A 5 -5.51 -14.19 1.86
N VAL A 6 -4.28 -13.81 2.21
CA VAL A 6 -3.83 -13.74 3.60
C VAL A 6 -4.48 -12.50 4.19
N ILE A 7 -5.64 -12.68 4.83
CA ILE A 7 -6.24 -11.62 5.63
C ILE A 7 -5.39 -11.49 6.90
N GLY A 8 -4.39 -10.61 6.85
CA GLY A 8 -3.62 -10.23 8.03
C GLY A 8 -4.48 -9.52 9.07
N PRO A 9 -3.99 -9.37 10.31
CA PRO A 9 -4.70 -8.63 11.35
C PRO A 9 -5.01 -7.20 10.89
N ARG A 10 -6.18 -6.70 11.28
CA ARG A 10 -6.56 -5.30 11.02
C ARG A 10 -5.59 -4.37 11.76
N LEU A 11 -4.94 -3.48 11.01
CA LEU A 11 -4.07 -2.45 11.56
C LEU A 11 -4.83 -1.55 12.55
N GLN A 12 -4.19 -1.26 13.68
CA GLN A 12 -4.65 -0.33 14.71
C GLN A 12 -3.92 1.02 14.60
N VAL A 13 -4.47 2.05 15.25
CA VAL A 13 -3.80 3.36 15.31
C VAL A 13 -2.50 3.23 16.11
N GLY A 14 -1.41 3.74 15.54
CA GLY A 14 -0.06 3.65 16.13
C GLY A 14 0.76 2.48 15.63
N ASP A 15 0.15 1.52 14.94
CA ASP A 15 0.90 0.44 14.28
C ASP A 15 1.80 1.02 13.18
N LEU A 16 2.96 0.39 13.01
CA LEU A 16 3.80 0.67 11.85
C LEU A 16 3.04 0.31 10.58
N ALA A 17 2.98 1.26 9.63
CA ALA A 17 2.39 1.00 8.34
C ALA A 17 3.17 -0.14 7.63
N PRO A 18 2.47 -1.15 7.07
CA PRO A 18 3.14 -2.21 6.33
C PRO A 18 3.81 -1.63 5.10
N ASN A 19 4.98 -2.16 4.74
CA ASN A 19 5.57 -1.79 3.46
C ASN A 19 4.74 -2.42 2.34
N ILE A 20 4.17 -1.57 1.48
CA ILE A 20 3.39 -2.00 0.31
C ILE A 20 4.16 -1.65 -0.95
N THR A 21 4.03 -2.49 -1.97
CA THR A 21 4.54 -2.21 -3.32
C THR A 21 3.36 -1.78 -4.18
N LEU A 22 3.47 -0.64 -4.83
CA LEU A 22 2.47 -0.08 -5.74
C LEU A 22 3.09 0.11 -7.11
N THR A 23 2.27 0.02 -8.14
CA THR A 23 2.66 0.36 -9.51
C THR A 23 2.19 1.78 -9.82
N ARG A 24 3.11 2.65 -10.26
CA ARG A 24 2.79 3.99 -10.74
C ARG A 24 2.04 3.90 -12.07
N THR A 25 1.38 4.98 -12.45
CA THR A 25 0.74 5.11 -13.76
C THR A 25 1.74 5.00 -14.93
N SER A 26 3.03 5.24 -14.67
CA SER A 26 4.13 5.00 -15.61
C SER A 26 4.51 3.52 -15.79
N GLY A 27 3.99 2.62 -14.95
CA GLY A 27 4.38 1.21 -14.90
C GLY A 27 5.55 0.90 -13.96
N GLU A 28 6.20 1.91 -13.39
CA GLU A 28 7.27 1.74 -12.40
C GLU A 28 6.72 1.19 -11.07
N CYS A 29 7.40 0.21 -10.48
CA CYS A 29 7.12 -0.27 -9.14
C CYS A 29 7.81 0.58 -8.08
N VAL A 30 7.07 0.98 -7.05
CA VAL A 30 7.55 1.79 -5.94
C VAL A 30 7.08 1.21 -4.61
N THR A 31 7.91 1.28 -3.57
CA THR A 31 7.51 0.87 -2.21
C THR A 31 7.06 2.05 -1.37
N LEU A 32 6.23 1.81 -0.35
CA LEU A 32 5.87 2.86 0.62
C LEU A 32 7.12 3.47 1.28
N ALA A 33 8.14 2.66 1.57
CA ALA A 33 9.40 3.13 2.12
C ALA A 33 10.10 4.15 1.20
N ASP A 34 10.08 3.95 -0.11
CA ASP A 34 10.67 4.88 -1.07
C ASP A 34 9.95 6.22 -1.07
N LEU A 35 8.61 6.20 -0.93
CA LEU A 35 7.79 7.41 -0.86
C LEU A 35 8.00 8.18 0.46
N LEU A 36 8.10 7.47 1.59
CA LEU A 36 8.31 8.09 2.91
C LEU A 36 9.66 8.79 3.03
N ARG A 37 10.70 8.32 2.32
CA ARG A 37 12.00 9.01 2.25
C ARG A 37 11.92 10.39 1.60
N GLN A 38 10.89 10.65 0.79
CA GLN A 38 10.71 11.92 0.08
C GLN A 38 9.89 12.94 0.90
N GLY A 39 9.25 12.51 1.99
CA GLY A 39 8.45 13.36 2.86
C GLY A 39 7.21 12.66 3.42
N ARG A 40 6.29 13.45 3.98
CA ARG A 40 5.00 12.92 4.48
C ARG A 40 4.12 12.51 3.30
N VAL A 41 3.51 11.34 3.41
CA VAL A 41 2.68 10.73 2.34
C VAL A 41 1.26 10.51 2.87
N LEU A 42 0.26 10.87 2.06
CA LEU A 42 -1.14 10.48 2.26
C LEU A 42 -1.52 9.41 1.24
N LEU A 43 -1.90 8.23 1.72
CA LEU A 43 -2.41 7.14 0.87
C LEU A 43 -3.93 7.20 0.82
N VAL A 44 -4.49 7.26 -0.39
CA VAL A 44 -5.94 7.25 -0.64
C VAL A 44 -6.27 6.04 -1.51
N PHE A 45 -7.08 5.12 -0.98
CA PHE A 45 -7.59 3.98 -1.74
C PHE A 45 -8.98 4.33 -2.28
N LEU A 46 -9.06 4.56 -3.59
CA LEU A 46 -10.33 4.79 -4.27
C LEU A 46 -10.91 3.44 -4.68
N ARG A 47 -12.12 3.15 -4.22
CA ARG A 47 -12.90 2.03 -4.74
C ARG A 47 -13.77 2.54 -5.87
N HIS A 48 -13.53 2.09 -7.09
CA HIS A 48 -14.47 2.27 -8.18
C HIS A 48 -15.65 1.32 -7.95
N PHE A 49 -16.86 1.87 -7.79
CA PHE A 49 -18.09 1.07 -7.84
C PHE A 49 -18.53 1.08 -9.30
N GLY A 50 -18.30 -0.05 -9.99
CA GLY A 50 -18.93 -0.35 -11.27
C GLY A 50 -20.29 -0.98 -11.06
#